data_AF-A0A932CLC9-F1
#
_entry.id   AF-A0A932CLC9-F1
#
_cell.length_a   1.000
_cell.length_b   1.000
_cell.length_c   1.000
_cell.angle_alpha   90.00
_cell.angle_beta   90.00
_cell.angle_gamma   90.00
#
_symmetry.space_group_name_H-M   'P 1'
#
loop_
_entity.id
_entity.type
_entity.pdbx_description
1 polymer ?
#
loop_
_entity_poly.entity_id
_entity_poly.type
_entity_poly.pdbx_seq_one_letter_code
_entity_poly.pdbx_strand_id
1 'polypeptide(L)'
;MKMDSRETGYFHGKIISGWQNVPPDLPPSAVTVGNFDGVHRGHQRILEKAVERAHGIEGISIAFTFDPHPLRFLNPMGGPPLLTTWTQKAHWIQAAGIDLLVCAAFDEAMLSLSPRQFLQEVLLSRLKMREIIEGPGFTFGTGRSGTVETLCALGEELGFGVTILEPVTEGQEIITSTRIRELLCEGAVEQAAQFLGRPYSLEGSVVDGQRRGRTLGFPTANLDPENELIPRTGVYAVLVEHQSHPYPGVTNVGYSPTFEARGLTVETHILDFQREIYGQEISLHFIQRLRSELKFSGPEELIRQMERDVQEARKAFKMIETEQRLMEILREAIEKEKDSQAHFQQGAAVATNPEIREMFLQLMAEEKQHEQILRKRYIEVKKRLGLKLMESEDS
;
A
#
# COMPACT_ATOMS: atom_id res chain seq x y z
N MET A 1 26.34 -22.69 -13.92
CA MET A 1 26.06 -21.35 -14.48
C MET A 1 24.88 -20.83 -13.68
N LYS A 2 25.11 -19.94 -12.72
CA LYS A 2 24.05 -19.36 -11.88
C LYS A 2 23.34 -18.32 -12.74
N MET A 3 22.10 -18.58 -13.14
CA MET A 3 21.26 -17.55 -13.73
C MET A 3 20.75 -16.69 -12.58
N ASP A 4 21.03 -15.39 -12.65
CA ASP A 4 20.39 -14.39 -11.81
C ASP A 4 18.88 -14.45 -12.09
N SER A 5 18.06 -14.66 -11.06
CA SER A 5 16.60 -14.76 -11.19
C SER A 5 15.98 -13.50 -11.82
N ARG A 6 16.71 -12.38 -11.79
CA ARG A 6 16.34 -11.12 -12.47
C ARG A 6 16.43 -11.18 -14.00
N GLU A 7 17.23 -12.08 -14.59
CA GLU A 7 17.35 -12.21 -16.05
C GLU A 7 16.21 -12.99 -16.69
N THR A 8 15.35 -13.65 -15.91
CA THR A 8 14.33 -14.51 -16.50
C THR A 8 13.11 -13.77 -17.03
N GLY A 9 12.85 -12.51 -16.62
CA GLY A 9 11.83 -11.64 -17.25
C GLY A 9 10.39 -12.17 -17.30
N TYR A 10 10.09 -13.33 -16.70
CA TYR A 10 8.87 -14.05 -17.05
C TYR A 10 7.60 -13.52 -16.37
N PHE A 11 7.71 -12.84 -15.23
CA PHE A 11 6.52 -12.50 -14.46
C PHE A 11 6.49 -11.17 -13.71
N HIS A 12 7.56 -10.40 -13.50
CA HIS A 12 7.52 -9.25 -12.57
C HIS A 12 6.29 -8.32 -12.75
N GLY A 13 5.37 -8.34 -11.79
CA GLY A 13 4.13 -7.55 -11.82
C GLY A 13 3.03 -8.09 -12.76
N LYS A 14 3.14 -9.32 -13.23
CA LYS A 14 2.15 -9.95 -14.11
C LYS A 14 0.93 -10.38 -13.32
N ILE A 15 -0.23 -10.11 -13.89
CA ILE A 15 -1.53 -10.47 -13.35
C ILE A 15 -2.09 -11.62 -14.18
N ILE A 16 -2.53 -12.69 -13.51
CA ILE A 16 -3.23 -13.81 -14.14
C ILE A 16 -4.63 -13.93 -13.54
N SER A 17 -5.64 -13.77 -14.38
CA SER A 17 -7.03 -14.07 -14.04
C SER A 17 -7.26 -15.58 -14.10
N GLY A 18 -7.69 -16.18 -12.99
CA GLY A 18 -7.94 -17.60 -12.84
C GLY A 18 -6.65 -18.41 -12.62
N TRP A 19 -6.63 -19.20 -11.54
CA TRP A 19 -5.50 -20.08 -11.22
C TRP A 19 -5.30 -21.19 -12.25
N GLN A 20 -6.36 -21.54 -12.99
CA GLN A 20 -6.31 -22.48 -14.11
C GLN A 20 -5.52 -21.93 -15.31
N ASN A 21 -5.29 -20.62 -15.40
CA ASN A 21 -4.56 -20.00 -16.52
C ASN A 21 -3.07 -19.78 -16.24
N VAL A 22 -2.60 -20.15 -15.04
CA VAL A 22 -1.19 -20.08 -14.67
C VAL A 22 -0.37 -21.01 -15.57
N PRO A 23 0.80 -20.64 -16.12
CA PRO A 23 1.59 -21.56 -16.96
C PRO A 23 1.98 -22.85 -16.21
N PRO A 24 2.02 -24.03 -16.87
CA PRO A 24 2.37 -25.28 -16.20
C PRO A 24 3.83 -25.34 -15.73
N ASP A 25 4.72 -24.63 -16.42
CA ASP A 25 6.17 -24.62 -16.19
C ASP A 25 6.59 -23.47 -15.25
N LEU A 26 5.90 -23.32 -14.12
CA LEU A 26 6.33 -22.40 -13.08
C LEU A 26 7.58 -22.93 -12.34
N PRO A 27 8.54 -22.07 -11.98
CA PRO A 27 9.55 -22.41 -10.98
C PRO A 27 8.90 -22.65 -9.61
N PRO A 28 9.63 -23.22 -8.63
CA PRO A 28 9.18 -23.28 -7.24
C PRO A 28 8.66 -21.93 -6.76
N SER A 29 7.64 -21.91 -5.92
CA SER A 29 7.06 -20.64 -5.44
C SER A 29 6.88 -20.54 -3.93
N ALA A 30 6.98 -19.31 -3.44
CA ALA A 30 6.49 -18.92 -2.14
C ALA A 30 5.16 -18.18 -2.33
N VAL A 31 4.09 -18.70 -1.71
CA VAL A 31 2.72 -18.23 -1.93
C VAL A 31 2.21 -17.54 -0.67
N THR A 32 1.41 -16.50 -0.87
CA THR A 32 0.51 -15.97 0.16
C THR A 32 -0.90 -15.82 -0.41
N VAL A 33 -1.92 -16.14 0.38
CA VAL A 33 -3.32 -16.21 0.00
C VAL A 33 -4.12 -15.20 0.83
N GLY A 34 -4.74 -14.22 0.17
CA GLY A 34 -5.49 -13.21 0.90
C GLY A 34 -6.36 -12.32 0.04
N ASN A 35 -7.31 -11.65 0.69
CA ASN A 35 -8.12 -10.63 0.03
C ASN A 35 -7.33 -9.35 -0.24
N PHE A 36 -6.31 -9.10 0.57
CA PHE A 36 -5.40 -7.95 0.51
C PHE A 36 -6.10 -6.59 0.38
N ASP A 37 -7.35 -6.46 0.87
CA ASP A 37 -8.11 -5.21 0.73
C ASP A 37 -7.43 -4.08 1.51
N GLY A 38 -7.13 -2.98 0.82
CA GLY A 38 -6.34 -1.87 1.34
C GLY A 38 -4.83 -2.07 1.29
N VAL A 39 -4.31 -3.29 1.09
CA VAL A 39 -2.87 -3.61 1.10
C VAL A 39 -2.14 -2.84 2.23
N HIS A 40 -2.66 -2.96 3.45
CA HIS A 40 -2.16 -2.24 4.61
C HIS A 40 -0.83 -2.82 5.09
N ARG A 41 -0.19 -2.20 6.10
CA ARG A 41 1.14 -2.64 6.57
C ARG A 41 1.21 -4.10 7.01
N GLY A 42 0.13 -4.64 7.61
CA GLY A 42 -0.01 -6.08 7.85
C GLY A 42 0.10 -6.95 6.57
N HIS A 43 -0.63 -6.60 5.51
CA HIS A 43 -0.53 -7.29 4.21
C HIS A 43 0.85 -7.09 3.57
N GLN A 44 1.39 -5.88 3.59
CA GLN A 44 2.73 -5.59 3.05
C GLN A 44 3.79 -6.48 3.69
N ARG A 45 3.75 -6.66 5.01
CA ARG A 45 4.70 -7.54 5.74
C ARG A 45 4.63 -9.00 5.29
N ILE A 46 3.43 -9.50 4.99
CA ILE A 46 3.19 -10.85 4.46
C ILE A 46 3.75 -10.96 3.02
N LEU A 47 3.41 -9.99 2.16
CA LEU A 47 3.87 -9.96 0.76
C LEU A 47 5.41 -9.90 0.68
N GLU A 48 6.03 -9.03 1.48
CA GLU A 48 7.50 -8.92 1.57
C GLU A 48 8.16 -10.22 2.02
N LYS A 49 7.57 -10.91 3.01
CA LYS A 49 8.11 -12.20 3.45
C LYS A 49 7.96 -13.26 2.36
N ALA A 50 6.87 -13.22 1.57
CA ALA A 50 6.73 -14.12 0.43
C ALA A 50 7.84 -13.88 -0.61
N VAL A 51 8.18 -12.62 -0.91
CA VAL A 51 9.33 -12.26 -1.76
C VAL A 51 10.65 -12.79 -1.18
N GLU A 52 10.90 -12.55 0.11
CA GLU A 52 12.11 -13.03 0.80
C GLU A 52 12.23 -14.56 0.72
N ARG A 53 11.14 -15.29 0.99
CA ARG A 53 11.12 -16.76 0.97
C ARG A 53 11.24 -17.31 -0.44
N ALA A 54 10.65 -16.67 -1.44
CA ALA A 54 10.82 -17.03 -2.85
C ALA A 54 12.30 -17.00 -3.27
N HIS A 55 13.03 -15.94 -2.90
CA HIS A 55 14.47 -15.87 -3.16
C HIS A 55 15.25 -17.00 -2.48
N GLY A 56 14.88 -17.35 -1.24
CA GLY A 56 15.52 -18.43 -0.50
C GLY A 56 15.38 -19.82 -1.12
N ILE A 57 14.34 -20.04 -1.95
CA ILE A 57 14.11 -21.30 -2.67
C ILE A 57 14.47 -21.22 -4.16
N GLU A 58 15.20 -20.18 -4.58
CA GLU A 58 15.53 -19.89 -5.99
C GLU A 58 14.27 -19.90 -6.89
N GLY A 59 13.16 -19.41 -6.34
CA GLY A 59 11.82 -19.46 -6.92
C GLY A 59 11.20 -18.08 -7.14
N ILE A 60 9.88 -18.06 -7.32
CA ILE A 60 9.09 -16.83 -7.49
C ILE A 60 8.10 -16.61 -6.35
N SER A 61 7.76 -15.35 -6.10
CA SER A 61 6.72 -14.97 -5.14
C SER A 61 5.36 -14.86 -5.82
N ILE A 62 4.33 -15.43 -5.19
CA ILE A 62 2.97 -15.41 -5.71
C ILE A 62 2.02 -14.85 -4.65
N ALA A 63 1.32 -13.77 -4.99
CA ALA A 63 0.15 -13.34 -4.24
C ALA A 63 -1.10 -13.93 -4.89
N PHE A 64 -1.85 -14.72 -4.14
CA PHE A 64 -3.11 -15.31 -4.57
C PHE A 64 -4.27 -14.56 -3.93
N THR A 65 -5.10 -13.94 -4.76
CA THR A 65 -6.25 -13.15 -4.31
C THR A 65 -7.52 -13.56 -5.05
N PHE A 66 -8.62 -12.93 -4.66
CA PHE A 66 -9.96 -13.29 -5.10
C PHE A 66 -10.70 -12.09 -5.69
N ASP A 67 -11.45 -12.35 -6.75
CA ASP A 67 -12.46 -11.45 -7.29
C ASP A 67 -13.69 -12.28 -7.74
N PRO A 68 -14.92 -11.96 -7.28
CA PRO A 68 -15.26 -10.92 -6.30
C PRO A 68 -14.70 -11.23 -4.91
N HIS A 69 -14.66 -10.22 -4.04
CA HIS A 69 -14.23 -10.40 -2.64
C HIS A 69 -15.10 -11.48 -1.95
N PRO A 70 -14.52 -12.48 -1.23
CA PRO A 70 -15.27 -13.61 -0.66
C PRO A 70 -16.46 -13.21 0.21
N LEU A 71 -16.30 -12.19 1.07
CA LEU A 71 -17.40 -11.70 1.89
C LEU A 71 -18.53 -11.03 1.07
N ARG A 72 -18.21 -10.44 -0.09
CA ARG A 72 -19.24 -9.89 -0.99
C ARG A 72 -19.94 -10.99 -1.77
N PHE A 73 -19.21 -12.04 -2.16
CA PHE A 73 -19.83 -13.21 -2.78
C PHE A 73 -20.80 -13.92 -1.82
N LEU A 74 -20.38 -14.14 -0.57
CA LEU A 74 -21.18 -14.81 0.46
C LEU A 74 -22.29 -13.92 1.02
N ASN A 75 -22.12 -12.60 1.01
CA ASN A 75 -23.12 -11.64 1.45
C ASN A 75 -23.23 -10.45 0.46
N PRO A 76 -23.92 -10.64 -0.69
CA PRO A 76 -24.00 -9.62 -1.73
C PRO A 76 -24.61 -8.30 -1.28
N MET A 77 -25.53 -8.33 -0.30
CA MET A 77 -26.25 -7.16 0.19
C MET A 77 -25.61 -6.49 1.42
N GLY A 78 -24.58 -7.09 2.03
CA GLY A 78 -24.03 -6.63 3.32
C GLY A 78 -22.54 -6.84 3.51
N GLY A 79 -21.79 -7.16 2.44
CA GLY A 79 -20.33 -7.15 2.48
C GLY A 79 -19.80 -5.73 2.79
N PRO A 80 -18.65 -5.61 3.47
CA PRO A 80 -18.08 -4.30 3.76
C PRO A 80 -17.65 -3.60 2.46
N PRO A 81 -17.72 -2.26 2.41
CA PRO A 81 -17.18 -1.52 1.27
C PRO A 81 -15.67 -1.78 1.15
N LEU A 82 -15.20 -1.94 -0.08
CA LEU A 82 -13.77 -2.17 -0.33
C LEU A 82 -12.96 -0.90 -0.09
N LEU A 83 -11.77 -1.06 0.50
CA LEU A 83 -10.84 0.05 0.72
C LEU A 83 -10.22 0.51 -0.60
N THR A 84 -9.91 -0.42 -1.49
CA THR A 84 -9.21 -0.16 -2.76
C THR A 84 -10.02 -0.65 -3.95
N THR A 85 -9.90 0.06 -5.08
CA THR A 85 -10.28 -0.49 -6.39
C THR A 85 -9.41 -1.70 -6.74
N TRP A 86 -9.80 -2.46 -7.77
CA TRP A 86 -8.97 -3.55 -8.30
C TRP A 86 -7.60 -3.04 -8.75
N THR A 87 -7.57 -1.94 -9.49
CA THR A 87 -6.36 -1.31 -10.02
C THR A 87 -5.41 -0.89 -8.90
N GLN A 88 -5.95 -0.24 -7.85
CA GLN A 88 -5.18 0.13 -6.66
C GLN A 88 -4.60 -1.09 -5.96
N LYS A 89 -5.41 -2.12 -5.69
CA LYS A 89 -4.95 -3.34 -5.01
C LYS A 89 -3.81 -4.00 -5.78
N ALA A 90 -3.97 -4.16 -7.10
CA ALA A 90 -2.95 -4.75 -7.96
C ALA A 90 -1.66 -3.93 -7.95
N HIS A 91 -1.76 -2.60 -8.08
CA HIS A 91 -0.62 -1.70 -8.01
C HIS A 91 0.16 -1.85 -6.70
N TRP A 92 -0.52 -1.87 -5.55
CA TRP A 92 0.14 -1.96 -4.25
C TRP A 92 0.74 -3.35 -3.97
N ILE A 93 0.14 -4.42 -4.49
CA ILE A 93 0.73 -5.77 -4.43
C ILE A 93 2.00 -5.83 -5.28
N GLN A 94 1.96 -5.27 -6.50
CA GLN A 94 3.14 -5.20 -7.36
C GLN A 94 4.25 -4.35 -6.75
N ALA A 95 3.90 -3.20 -6.15
CA ALA A 95 4.85 -2.33 -5.45
C ALA A 95 5.50 -3.01 -4.23
N ALA A 96 4.89 -4.07 -3.68
CA ALA A 96 5.49 -4.90 -2.64
C ALA A 96 6.58 -5.85 -3.17
N GLY A 97 6.77 -5.94 -4.49
CA GLY A 97 7.80 -6.74 -5.15
C GLY A 97 7.35 -8.15 -5.55
N ILE A 98 6.04 -8.44 -5.50
CA ILE A 98 5.51 -9.75 -5.90
C ILE A 98 5.76 -10.00 -7.39
N ASP A 99 6.26 -11.19 -7.70
CA ASP A 99 6.51 -11.60 -9.08
C ASP A 99 5.20 -11.86 -9.80
N LEU A 100 4.29 -12.65 -9.22
CA LEU A 100 3.04 -13.02 -9.88
C LEU A 100 1.81 -12.78 -8.99
N LEU A 101 0.85 -12.01 -9.50
CA LEU A 101 -0.47 -11.86 -8.88
C LEU A 101 -1.48 -12.78 -9.58
N VAL A 102 -1.99 -13.78 -8.86
CA VAL A 102 -3.07 -14.66 -9.32
C VAL A 102 -4.38 -14.16 -8.73
N CYS A 103 -5.30 -13.73 -9.59
CA CYS A 103 -6.65 -13.35 -9.22
C CYS A 103 -7.61 -14.48 -9.54
N ALA A 104 -7.96 -15.30 -8.56
CA ALA A 104 -8.91 -16.38 -8.74
C ALA A 104 -10.35 -15.88 -8.69
N ALA A 105 -11.20 -16.44 -9.56
CA ALA A 105 -12.63 -16.30 -9.40
C ALA A 105 -13.06 -16.92 -8.05
N PHE A 106 -13.78 -16.15 -7.24
CA PHE A 106 -14.41 -16.71 -6.04
C PHE A 106 -15.82 -17.20 -6.41
N ASP A 107 -15.92 -18.49 -6.76
CA ASP A 107 -17.12 -19.13 -7.28
C ASP A 107 -17.48 -20.42 -6.50
N GLU A 108 -18.54 -21.11 -6.93
CA GLU A 108 -18.97 -22.37 -6.33
C GLU A 108 -17.89 -23.46 -6.39
N ALA A 109 -17.09 -23.49 -7.47
CA ALA A 109 -16.00 -24.45 -7.60
C ALA A 109 -14.94 -24.20 -6.52
N MET A 110 -14.53 -22.94 -6.33
CA MET A 110 -13.61 -22.56 -5.25
C MET A 110 -14.16 -22.88 -3.85
N LEU A 111 -15.45 -22.63 -3.62
CA LEU A 111 -16.11 -22.92 -2.34
C LEU A 111 -16.19 -24.42 -2.04
N SER A 112 -16.24 -25.27 -3.06
CA SER A 112 -16.34 -26.73 -2.91
C SER A 112 -15.03 -27.42 -2.54
N LEU A 113 -13.89 -26.73 -2.63
CA LEU A 113 -12.58 -27.30 -2.33
C LEU A 113 -12.38 -27.44 -0.82
N SER A 114 -12.21 -28.68 -0.35
CA SER A 114 -11.73 -28.92 1.02
C SER A 114 -10.33 -28.29 1.22
N PRO A 115 -9.90 -28.03 2.49
CA PRO A 115 -8.57 -27.50 2.77
C PRO A 115 -7.44 -28.28 2.07
N ARG A 116 -7.50 -29.62 2.10
CA ARG A 116 -6.53 -30.48 1.42
C ARG A 116 -6.55 -30.30 -0.10
N GLN A 117 -7.74 -30.30 -0.71
CA GLN A 117 -7.86 -30.14 -2.16
C GLN A 117 -7.35 -28.78 -2.63
N PHE A 118 -7.68 -27.71 -1.91
CA PHE A 118 -7.16 -26.38 -2.20
C PHE A 118 -5.62 -26.36 -2.19
N LEU A 119 -4.99 -26.95 -1.16
CA LEU A 119 -3.54 -27.05 -1.09
C LEU A 119 -2.95 -27.92 -2.20
N GLN A 120 -3.48 -29.12 -2.43
CA GLN A 120 -2.92 -30.08 -3.39
C GLN A 120 -3.15 -29.66 -4.85
N GLU A 121 -4.40 -29.34 -5.20
CA GLU A 121 -4.81 -29.09 -6.59
C GLU A 121 -4.40 -27.68 -7.04
N VAL A 122 -4.60 -26.68 -6.18
CA VAL A 122 -4.32 -25.27 -6.54
C VAL A 122 -2.88 -24.92 -6.20
N LEU A 123 -2.50 -24.94 -4.92
CA LEU A 123 -1.22 -24.33 -4.54
C LEU A 123 -0.01 -25.20 -4.90
N LEU A 124 -0.02 -26.49 -4.58
CA LEU A 124 1.10 -27.41 -4.82
C LEU A 124 1.21 -27.80 -6.30
N SER A 125 0.12 -28.31 -6.89
CA SER A 125 0.15 -28.81 -8.27
C SER A 125 0.25 -27.68 -9.30
N ARG A 126 -0.62 -26.67 -9.18
CA ARG A 126 -0.72 -25.60 -10.17
C ARG A 126 0.26 -24.46 -9.96
N LEU A 127 0.42 -23.98 -8.72
CA LEU A 127 1.32 -22.85 -8.42
C LEU A 127 2.75 -23.27 -8.05
N LYS A 128 3.04 -24.57 -7.98
CA LYS A 128 4.36 -25.12 -7.61
C LYS A 128 4.86 -24.61 -6.25
N MET A 129 3.92 -24.41 -5.32
CA MET A 129 4.20 -23.93 -3.97
C MET A 129 5.20 -24.83 -3.23
N ARG A 130 6.16 -24.21 -2.56
CA ARG A 130 7.09 -24.83 -1.60
C ARG A 130 7.05 -24.17 -0.23
N GLU A 131 6.71 -22.89 -0.18
CA GLU A 131 6.56 -22.10 1.04
C GLU A 131 5.21 -21.39 1.01
N ILE A 132 4.52 -21.34 2.13
CA ILE A 132 3.32 -20.52 2.32
C ILE A 132 3.51 -19.55 3.49
N ILE A 133 3.14 -18.29 3.29
CA ILE A 133 3.29 -17.22 4.26
C ILE A 133 1.92 -16.64 4.58
N GLU A 134 1.53 -16.73 5.84
CA GLU A 134 0.21 -16.27 6.31
C GLU A 134 0.25 -15.55 7.66
N GLY A 135 -0.85 -14.89 8.00
CA GLY A 135 -1.09 -14.36 9.35
C GLY A 135 -1.92 -15.31 10.21
N PRO A 136 -2.04 -15.05 11.53
CA PRO A 136 -2.72 -15.94 12.47
C PRO A 136 -4.24 -16.05 12.23
N GLY A 137 -4.84 -15.09 11.51
CA GLY A 137 -6.26 -15.11 11.14
C GLY A 137 -6.59 -15.86 9.85
N PHE A 138 -5.62 -16.57 9.26
CA PHE A 138 -5.81 -17.25 7.98
C PHE A 138 -6.76 -18.45 8.11
N THR A 139 -7.73 -18.50 7.20
CA THR A 139 -8.69 -19.61 7.09
C THR A 139 -8.97 -19.90 5.61
N PHE A 140 -9.16 -21.16 5.26
CA PHE A 140 -9.29 -21.59 3.87
C PHE A 140 -10.12 -22.87 3.73
N GLY A 141 -10.44 -23.22 2.48
CA GLY A 141 -11.28 -24.37 2.14
C GLY A 141 -12.77 -24.17 2.46
N THR A 142 -13.57 -25.16 2.07
CA THR A 142 -15.03 -25.16 2.22
C THR A 142 -15.46 -24.81 3.63
N GLY A 143 -16.38 -23.85 3.75
CA GLY A 143 -16.90 -23.42 5.06
C GLY A 143 -15.85 -22.81 6.00
N ARG A 144 -14.69 -22.37 5.48
CA ARG A 144 -13.56 -21.88 6.27
C ARG A 144 -13.05 -22.92 7.27
N SER A 145 -13.14 -24.21 6.94
CA SER A 145 -12.80 -25.31 7.85
C SER A 145 -11.29 -25.48 8.06
N GLY A 146 -10.45 -24.96 7.16
CA GLY A 146 -9.00 -24.94 7.31
C GLY A 146 -8.57 -23.76 8.16
N THR A 147 -7.72 -24.03 9.16
CA THR A 147 -7.10 -23.05 10.07
C THR A 147 -5.58 -23.06 9.93
N VAL A 148 -4.87 -22.21 10.66
CA VAL A 148 -3.40 -22.24 10.75
C VAL A 148 -2.90 -23.59 11.26
N GLU A 149 -3.57 -24.21 12.24
CA GLU A 149 -3.22 -25.54 12.73
C GLU A 149 -3.37 -26.61 11.64
N THR A 150 -4.47 -26.51 10.87
CA THR A 150 -4.70 -27.38 9.71
C THR A 150 -3.61 -27.19 8.65
N LEU A 151 -3.21 -25.95 8.40
CA LEU A 151 -2.16 -25.60 7.44
C LEU A 151 -0.81 -26.19 7.85
N CYS A 152 -0.41 -26.03 9.12
CA CYS A 152 0.84 -26.59 9.64
C CYS A 152 0.86 -28.12 9.56
N ALA A 153 -0.21 -28.79 10.00
CA ALA A 153 -0.31 -30.25 9.94
C ALA A 153 -0.23 -30.78 8.49
N LEU A 154 -0.94 -30.15 7.55
CA LEU A 154 -0.86 -30.50 6.14
C LEU A 154 0.48 -30.10 5.51
N GLY A 155 1.16 -29.07 6.01
CA GLY A 155 2.51 -28.67 5.59
C GLY A 155 3.54 -29.75 5.89
N GLU A 156 3.51 -30.29 7.10
CA GLU A 156 4.35 -31.43 7.51
C GLU A 156 4.06 -32.68 6.67
N GLU A 157 2.78 -32.98 6.44
CA GLU A 157 2.36 -34.17 5.68
C GLU A 157 2.70 -34.07 4.18
N LEU A 158 2.43 -32.93 3.56
CA LEU A 158 2.54 -32.73 2.11
C LEU A 158 3.91 -32.17 1.68
N GLY A 159 4.78 -31.83 2.63
CA GLY A 159 6.17 -31.45 2.39
C GLY A 159 6.36 -30.01 1.89
N PHE A 160 5.69 -29.04 2.51
CA PHE A 160 5.89 -27.61 2.23
C PHE A 160 6.12 -26.80 3.52
N GLY A 161 6.89 -25.72 3.43
CA GLY A 161 7.18 -24.83 4.54
C GLY A 161 6.01 -23.91 4.85
N VAL A 162 5.71 -23.71 6.13
CA VAL A 162 4.68 -22.78 6.61
C VAL A 162 5.34 -21.71 7.47
N THR A 163 5.12 -20.45 7.13
CA THR A 163 5.57 -19.29 7.92
C THR A 163 4.35 -18.49 8.37
N ILE A 164 4.13 -18.42 9.68
CA ILE A 164 3.08 -17.59 10.28
C ILE A 164 3.72 -16.33 10.86
N LEU A 165 3.27 -15.16 10.40
CA LEU A 165 3.77 -13.88 10.86
C LEU A 165 2.94 -13.31 12.00
N GLU A 166 3.61 -12.65 12.94
CA GLU A 166 2.95 -11.89 13.99
C GLU A 166 2.15 -10.71 13.40
N PRO A 167 0.99 -10.36 13.98
CA PRO A 167 0.24 -9.19 13.58
C PRO A 167 1.06 -7.90 13.69
N VAL A 168 0.96 -7.04 12.67
CA VAL A 168 1.58 -5.71 12.71
C VAL A 168 0.71 -4.77 13.53
N THR A 169 1.34 -4.00 14.42
CA THR A 169 0.68 -2.99 15.25
C THR A 169 1.13 -1.58 14.93
N GLU A 170 0.25 -0.62 15.22
CA GLU A 170 0.59 0.79 15.35
C GLU A 170 0.23 1.23 16.78
N GLY A 171 1.23 1.58 17.58
CA GLY A 171 1.06 1.73 19.02
C GLY A 171 0.58 0.43 19.68
N GLN A 172 -0.62 0.45 20.26
CA GLN A 172 -1.24 -0.72 20.89
C GLN A 172 -2.33 -1.37 20.02
N GLU A 173 -2.62 -0.81 18.84
CA GLU A 173 -3.70 -1.29 17.97
C GLU A 173 -3.16 -2.22 16.87
N ILE A 174 -3.88 -3.32 16.62
CA ILE A 174 -3.57 -4.23 15.51
C ILE A 174 -4.08 -3.62 14.20
N ILE A 175 -3.23 -3.63 13.17
CA ILE A 175 -3.58 -3.12 11.85
C ILE A 175 -4.42 -4.16 11.10
N THR A 176 -5.68 -3.83 10.78
CA THR A 176 -6.60 -4.67 10.00
C THR A 176 -7.42 -3.81 9.02
N SER A 177 -7.89 -4.40 7.91
CA SER A 177 -8.80 -3.70 6.99
C SER A 177 -10.06 -3.21 7.70
N THR A 178 -10.60 -3.95 8.68
CA THR A 178 -11.76 -3.51 9.47
C THR A 178 -11.48 -2.23 10.21
N ARG A 179 -10.35 -2.15 10.93
CA ARG A 179 -9.99 -0.95 11.69
C ARG A 179 -9.75 0.25 10.78
N ILE A 180 -9.15 0.05 9.61
CA ILE A 180 -8.95 1.13 8.63
C ILE A 180 -10.29 1.67 8.13
N ARG A 181 -11.28 0.80 7.85
CA ARG A 181 -12.62 1.25 7.47
C ARG A 181 -13.27 2.10 8.57
N GLU A 182 -13.15 1.67 9.83
CA GLU A 182 -13.65 2.44 10.98
C GLU A 182 -13.01 3.83 11.05
N LEU A 183 -11.68 3.92 10.96
CA LEU A 183 -10.94 5.19 10.97
C LEU A 183 -11.41 6.12 9.84
N LEU A 184 -11.61 5.61 8.63
CA LEU A 184 -12.12 6.39 7.50
C LEU A 184 -13.56 6.84 7.70
N CYS A 185 -14.43 5.99 8.26
CA CYS A 185 -15.79 6.33 8.66
C CYS A 185 -15.85 7.37 9.79
N GLU A 186 -14.83 7.44 10.64
CA GLU A 186 -14.67 8.44 11.68
C GLU A 186 -14.09 9.77 11.15
N GLY A 187 -13.46 9.74 9.96
CA GLY A 187 -12.75 10.85 9.34
C GLY A 187 -11.28 10.95 9.76
N ALA A 188 -10.75 9.96 10.47
CA ALA A 188 -9.37 9.91 10.97
C ALA A 188 -8.39 9.45 9.87
N VAL A 189 -8.31 10.23 8.78
CA VAL A 189 -7.52 9.88 7.58
C VAL A 189 -6.02 9.81 7.86
N GLU A 190 -5.52 10.60 8.82
CA GLU A 190 -4.12 10.61 9.25
C GLU A 190 -3.74 9.28 9.92
N GLN A 191 -4.60 8.77 10.80
CA GLN A 191 -4.38 7.47 11.47
C GLN A 191 -4.55 6.31 10.48
N ALA A 192 -5.56 6.40 9.60
CA ALA A 192 -5.72 5.42 8.51
C ALA A 192 -4.45 5.36 7.64
N ALA A 193 -3.79 6.50 7.39
CA ALA A 193 -2.55 6.54 6.63
C ALA A 193 -1.39 5.82 7.34
N GLN A 194 -1.27 5.93 8.66
CA GLN A 194 -0.28 5.20 9.46
C GLN A 194 -0.48 3.68 9.39
N PHE A 195 -1.74 3.23 9.32
CA PHE A 195 -2.10 1.81 9.21
C PHE A 195 -1.85 1.27 7.79
N LEU A 196 -2.22 2.07 6.78
CA LEU A 196 -2.03 1.75 5.37
C LEU A 196 -0.55 1.83 4.94
N GLY A 197 0.27 2.61 5.63
CA GLY A 197 1.63 2.92 5.16
C GLY A 197 1.63 3.93 3.99
N ARG A 198 0.56 4.72 3.85
CA ARG A 198 0.36 5.76 2.83
C ARG A 198 -0.99 6.48 3.07
N PRO A 199 -1.18 7.71 2.57
CA PRO A 199 -2.49 8.35 2.53
C PRO A 199 -3.56 7.46 1.87
N TYR A 200 -4.79 7.53 2.37
CA TYR A 200 -5.93 6.91 1.69
C TYR A 200 -6.23 7.68 0.40
N SER A 201 -6.48 6.98 -0.71
CA SER A 201 -6.67 7.59 -2.02
C SER A 201 -8.03 7.26 -2.63
N LEU A 202 -8.69 8.28 -3.16
CA LEU A 202 -9.83 8.10 -4.07
C LEU A 202 -9.36 8.31 -5.51
N GLU A 203 -9.76 7.44 -6.41
CA GLU A 203 -9.54 7.56 -7.86
C GLU A 203 -10.88 7.73 -8.57
N GLY A 204 -10.88 8.49 -9.66
CA GLY A 204 -12.04 8.60 -10.52
C GLY A 204 -12.00 9.77 -11.48
N SER A 205 -13.05 9.84 -12.28
CA SER A 205 -13.18 10.83 -13.35
C SER A 205 -13.70 12.16 -12.81
N VAL A 206 -13.21 13.27 -13.37
CA VAL A 206 -13.76 14.60 -13.08
C VAL A 206 -15.05 14.81 -13.87
N VAL A 207 -16.15 14.99 -13.17
CA VAL A 207 -17.49 15.19 -13.75
C VAL A 207 -17.97 16.63 -13.61
N ASP A 208 -19.02 16.96 -14.36
CA ASP A 208 -19.69 18.25 -14.25
C ASP A 208 -20.44 18.37 -12.92
N GLY A 209 -20.14 19.43 -12.17
CA GLY A 209 -20.88 19.80 -10.96
C GLY A 209 -21.60 21.14 -11.12
N GLN A 210 -21.98 21.75 -9.99
CA GLN A 210 -22.79 22.99 -10.00
C GLN A 210 -22.01 24.26 -10.38
N ARG A 211 -20.67 24.15 -10.52
CA ARG A 211 -19.76 25.26 -10.87
C ARG A 211 -19.90 26.50 -9.96
N ARG A 212 -20.53 26.38 -8.78
CA ARG A 212 -20.74 27.49 -7.83
C ARG A 212 -19.43 28.08 -7.31
N GLY A 213 -18.44 27.22 -7.04
CA GLY A 213 -17.12 27.66 -6.60
C GLY A 213 -16.46 28.65 -7.56
N ARG A 214 -16.66 28.49 -8.88
CA ARG A 214 -16.11 29.40 -9.91
C ARG A 214 -16.60 30.84 -9.72
N THR A 215 -17.86 31.04 -9.32
CA THR A 215 -18.41 32.38 -9.05
C THR A 215 -17.87 33.03 -7.78
N LEU A 216 -17.29 32.23 -6.88
CA LEU A 216 -16.69 32.68 -5.61
C LEU A 216 -15.16 32.81 -5.70
N GLY A 217 -14.56 32.55 -6.87
CA GLY A 217 -13.10 32.56 -7.07
C GLY A 217 -12.40 31.24 -6.73
N PHE A 218 -13.14 30.17 -6.41
CA PHE A 218 -12.62 28.86 -6.04
C PHE A 218 -13.15 27.78 -6.99
N PRO A 219 -12.62 27.64 -8.22
CA PRO A 219 -13.06 26.60 -9.14
C PRO A 219 -12.85 25.21 -8.52
N THR A 220 -13.87 24.37 -8.55
CA THR A 220 -13.83 23.00 -8.02
C THR A 220 -14.03 21.96 -9.12
N ALA A 221 -13.24 20.89 -9.05
CA ALA A 221 -13.45 19.65 -9.78
C ALA A 221 -14.36 18.74 -8.94
N ASN A 222 -15.38 18.14 -9.55
CA ASN A 222 -16.23 17.16 -8.86
C ASN A 222 -15.71 15.78 -9.26
N LEU A 223 -15.36 14.95 -8.29
CA LEU A 223 -14.90 13.59 -8.54
C LEU A 223 -16.11 12.65 -8.52
N ASP A 224 -16.22 11.79 -9.53
CA ASP A 224 -17.04 10.58 -9.49
C ASP A 224 -16.13 9.40 -9.08
N PRO A 225 -16.11 9.02 -7.79
CA PRO A 225 -15.13 8.08 -7.28
C PRO A 225 -15.44 6.64 -7.69
N GLU A 226 -14.43 5.91 -8.14
CA GLU A 226 -14.52 4.46 -8.37
C GLU A 226 -14.50 3.66 -7.05
N ASN A 227 -13.93 4.24 -6.00
CA ASN A 227 -13.84 3.64 -4.68
C ASN A 227 -15.22 3.52 -4.02
N GLU A 228 -15.45 2.38 -3.35
CA GLU A 228 -16.69 2.15 -2.59
C GLU A 228 -16.73 2.89 -1.26
N LEU A 229 -15.58 2.95 -0.57
CA LEU A 229 -15.47 3.61 0.72
C LEU A 229 -15.02 5.06 0.53
N ILE A 230 -15.92 5.99 0.78
CA ILE A 230 -15.58 7.41 0.85
C ILE A 230 -15.39 7.80 2.32
N PRO A 231 -14.33 8.57 2.67
CA PRO A 231 -14.14 9.05 4.04
C PRO A 231 -15.34 9.83 4.55
N ARG A 232 -15.45 9.97 5.88
CA ARG A 232 -16.51 10.74 6.54
C ARG A 232 -16.69 12.14 5.92
N THR A 233 -17.89 12.69 5.98
CA THR A 233 -18.11 14.07 5.57
C THR A 233 -17.21 15.07 6.31
N GLY A 234 -16.78 16.09 5.59
CA GLY A 234 -15.85 17.11 6.08
C GLY A 234 -14.98 17.71 4.97
N VAL A 235 -14.11 18.62 5.39
CA VAL A 235 -13.12 19.27 4.52
C VAL A 235 -11.74 18.72 4.85
N TYR A 236 -10.99 18.37 3.81
CA TYR A 236 -9.72 17.69 3.87
C TYR A 236 -8.66 18.44 3.07
N ALA A 237 -7.43 18.45 3.57
CA ALA A 237 -6.26 18.73 2.76
C ALA A 237 -5.91 17.45 1.98
N VAL A 238 -5.72 17.59 0.68
CA VAL A 238 -5.39 16.47 -0.21
C VAL A 238 -4.17 16.78 -1.08
N LEU A 239 -3.47 15.73 -1.49
CA LEU A 239 -2.59 15.75 -2.64
C LEU A 239 -3.42 15.29 -3.85
N VAL A 240 -3.55 16.14 -4.86
CA VAL A 240 -4.22 15.83 -6.12
C VAL A 240 -3.15 15.37 -7.11
N GLU A 241 -3.24 14.14 -7.56
CA GLU A 241 -2.39 13.63 -8.62
C GLU A 241 -3.13 13.73 -9.96
N HIS A 242 -2.53 14.45 -10.91
CA HIS A 242 -3.03 14.57 -12.27
C HIS A 242 -1.87 14.39 -13.24
N GLN A 243 -1.96 13.39 -14.14
CA GLN A 243 -0.89 13.06 -15.09
C GLN A 243 0.49 12.90 -14.40
N SER A 244 0.52 12.19 -13.27
CA SER A 244 1.72 11.97 -12.43
C SER A 244 2.35 13.24 -11.82
N HIS A 245 1.64 14.37 -11.84
CA HIS A 245 2.07 15.60 -11.17
C HIS A 245 1.24 15.83 -9.90
N PRO A 246 1.88 16.06 -8.75
CA PRO A 246 1.19 16.35 -7.51
C PRO A 246 0.84 17.84 -7.40
N TYR A 247 -0.39 18.14 -7.01
CA TYR A 247 -0.88 19.48 -6.70
C TYR A 247 -1.51 19.49 -5.30
N PRO A 248 -1.34 20.56 -4.50
CA PRO A 248 -2.11 20.69 -3.27
C PRO A 248 -3.58 20.94 -3.59
N GLY A 249 -4.47 20.41 -2.77
CA GLY A 249 -5.92 20.62 -2.93
C GLY A 249 -6.67 20.68 -1.60
N VAL A 250 -7.87 21.26 -1.67
CA VAL A 250 -8.86 21.22 -0.59
C VAL A 250 -10.06 20.45 -1.10
N THR A 251 -10.39 19.34 -0.45
CA THR A 251 -11.53 18.49 -0.83
C THR A 251 -12.64 18.58 0.20
N ASN A 252 -13.85 18.89 -0.24
CA ASN A 252 -15.07 18.76 0.53
C ASN A 252 -15.76 17.43 0.19
N VAL A 253 -15.95 16.58 1.20
CA VAL A 253 -16.81 15.40 1.13
C VAL A 253 -18.11 15.74 1.84
N GLY A 254 -19.22 15.80 1.11
CA GLY A 254 -20.49 16.31 1.64
C GLY A 254 -21.71 15.78 0.89
N TYR A 255 -22.90 16.18 1.30
CA TYR A 255 -24.14 15.82 0.60
C TYR A 255 -24.69 17.00 -0.20
N SER A 256 -24.95 16.80 -1.50
CA SER A 256 -25.64 17.79 -2.32
C SER A 256 -27.17 17.62 -2.25
N PRO A 257 -27.95 18.65 -1.91
CA PRO A 257 -29.43 18.59 -1.90
C PRO A 257 -30.10 18.42 -3.27
N THR A 258 -29.32 18.41 -4.35
CA THR A 258 -29.75 18.82 -5.71
C THR A 258 -29.38 17.82 -6.80
N PHE A 259 -28.67 16.74 -6.47
CA PHE A 259 -28.58 15.58 -7.34
C PHE A 259 -29.84 14.72 -7.12
N GLU A 260 -30.52 14.35 -8.21
CA GLU A 260 -31.73 13.50 -8.18
C GLU A 260 -31.45 12.12 -7.56
N ALA A 261 -30.18 11.72 -7.45
CA ALA A 261 -29.70 10.69 -6.55
C ALA A 261 -29.22 11.33 -5.24
N ARG A 262 -29.82 10.96 -4.11
CA ARG A 262 -29.26 11.17 -2.77
C ARG A 262 -27.83 10.60 -2.75
N GLY A 263 -26.80 11.42 -2.92
CA GLY A 263 -25.45 10.90 -3.17
C GLY A 263 -24.39 11.81 -2.58
N LEU A 264 -23.46 11.23 -1.84
CA LEU A 264 -22.28 11.89 -1.33
C LEU A 264 -21.46 12.48 -2.51
N THR A 265 -21.01 13.72 -2.40
CA THR A 265 -20.21 14.42 -3.42
C THR A 265 -18.79 14.65 -2.91
N VAL A 266 -17.80 14.50 -3.79
CA VAL A 266 -16.39 14.79 -3.52
C VAL A 266 -15.97 15.96 -4.40
N GLU A 267 -15.87 17.16 -3.82
CA GLU A 267 -15.55 18.40 -4.53
C GLU A 267 -14.17 18.91 -4.15
N THR A 268 -13.27 19.06 -5.12
CA THR A 268 -11.88 19.45 -4.88
C THR A 268 -11.54 20.77 -5.53
N HIS A 269 -11.08 21.73 -4.72
CA HIS A 269 -10.38 22.92 -5.21
C HIS A 269 -8.89 22.61 -5.34
N ILE A 270 -8.41 22.43 -6.58
CA ILE A 270 -7.00 22.19 -6.89
C ILE A 270 -6.27 23.55 -6.85
N LEU A 271 -5.27 23.67 -5.99
CA LEU A 271 -4.54 24.92 -5.80
C LEU A 271 -3.53 25.14 -6.94
N ASP A 272 -3.32 26.41 -7.29
CA ASP A 272 -2.37 26.82 -8.33
C ASP A 272 -2.61 26.15 -9.71
N PHE A 273 -3.87 25.76 -9.97
CA PHE A 273 -4.26 25.00 -11.15
C PHE A 273 -5.27 25.77 -12.00
N GLN A 274 -4.90 26.04 -13.26
CA GLN A 274 -5.68 26.86 -14.21
C GLN A 274 -6.01 26.10 -15.50
N ARG A 275 -6.47 24.86 -15.38
CA ARG A 275 -6.84 24.01 -16.53
C ARG A 275 -8.22 23.40 -16.32
N GLU A 276 -8.95 23.18 -17.41
CA GLU A 276 -10.18 22.39 -17.40
C GLU A 276 -9.82 20.91 -17.62
N ILE A 277 -10.26 20.05 -16.71
CA ILE A 277 -9.89 18.63 -16.67
C ILE A 277 -11.11 17.69 -16.66
N TYR A 278 -12.26 18.16 -17.12
CA TYR A 278 -13.47 17.34 -17.23
C TYR A 278 -13.23 16.08 -18.07
N GLY A 279 -13.74 14.96 -17.58
CA GLY A 279 -13.56 13.63 -18.16
C GLY A 279 -12.16 13.03 -17.98
N GLN A 280 -11.25 13.71 -17.28
CA GLN A 280 -9.92 13.17 -16.97
C GLN A 280 -9.92 12.49 -15.60
N GLU A 281 -9.10 11.46 -15.48
CA GLU A 281 -8.85 10.76 -14.22
C GLU A 281 -7.91 11.56 -13.32
N ILE A 282 -8.25 11.62 -12.02
CA ILE A 282 -7.38 12.16 -10.97
C ILE A 282 -7.38 11.22 -9.76
N SER A 283 -6.32 11.32 -8.95
CA SER A 283 -6.28 10.67 -7.64
C SER A 283 -6.24 11.73 -6.54
N LEU A 284 -7.06 11.55 -5.51
CA LEU A 284 -7.12 12.40 -4.32
C LEU A 284 -6.54 11.64 -3.13
N HIS A 285 -5.33 11.97 -2.71
CA HIS A 285 -4.69 11.38 -1.54
C HIS A 285 -5.00 12.22 -0.30
N PHE A 286 -5.73 11.66 0.67
CA PHE A 286 -6.21 12.34 1.87
C PHE A 286 -5.10 12.49 2.90
N ILE A 287 -4.64 13.73 3.08
CA ILE A 287 -3.50 14.04 3.96
C ILE A 287 -3.95 14.32 5.38
N GLN A 288 -4.95 15.19 5.53
CA GLN A 288 -5.36 15.71 6.83
C GLN A 288 -6.84 16.08 6.81
N ARG A 289 -7.57 15.79 7.89
CA ARG A 289 -8.92 16.32 8.07
C ARG A 289 -8.84 17.71 8.68
N LEU A 290 -9.30 18.72 7.94
CA LEU A 290 -9.27 20.12 8.37
C LEU A 290 -10.43 20.44 9.33
N ARG A 291 -11.65 20.03 8.97
CA ARG A 291 -12.86 20.28 9.76
C ARG A 291 -14.07 19.47 9.31
N SER A 292 -15.11 19.46 10.13
CA SER A 292 -16.46 19.06 9.70
C SER A 292 -17.10 20.12 8.78
N GLU A 293 -18.18 19.74 8.10
CA GLU A 293 -19.01 20.68 7.35
C GLU A 293 -19.63 21.73 8.28
N LEU A 294 -19.67 22.98 7.81
CA LEU A 294 -20.21 24.13 8.55
C LEU A 294 -21.33 24.78 7.73
N LYS A 295 -22.32 25.34 8.42
CA LYS A 295 -23.30 26.24 7.81
C LYS A 295 -22.78 27.67 7.91
N PHE A 296 -22.85 28.40 6.81
CA PHE A 296 -22.42 29.80 6.74
C PHE A 296 -23.63 30.73 6.66
N SER A 297 -23.54 31.89 7.31
CA SER A 297 -24.57 32.92 7.31
C SER A 297 -24.64 33.71 5.99
N GLY A 298 -23.56 33.70 5.19
CA GLY A 298 -23.51 34.33 3.89
C GLY A 298 -22.20 34.07 3.12
N PRO A 299 -22.09 34.55 1.86
CA PRO A 299 -20.95 34.27 0.99
C PRO A 299 -19.60 34.74 1.52
N GLU A 300 -19.56 35.88 2.22
CA GLU A 300 -18.31 36.42 2.77
C GLU A 300 -17.72 35.54 3.87
N GLU A 301 -18.58 34.96 4.72
CA GLU A 301 -18.13 34.05 5.78
C GLU A 301 -17.61 32.74 5.19
N LEU A 302 -18.28 32.23 4.16
CA LEU A 302 -17.83 31.08 3.39
C LEU A 302 -16.44 31.33 2.78
N ILE A 303 -16.25 32.45 2.07
CA ILE A 303 -14.96 32.81 1.44
C ILE A 303 -13.85 32.86 2.49
N ARG A 304 -14.06 33.57 3.61
CA ARG A 304 -13.07 33.65 4.70
C ARG A 304 -12.70 32.27 5.26
N GLN A 305 -13.66 31.37 5.37
CA GLN A 305 -13.37 30.01 5.82
C GLN A 305 -12.62 29.20 4.77
N MET A 306 -12.97 29.33 3.49
CA MET A 306 -12.25 28.68 2.38
C MET A 306 -10.80 29.14 2.30
N GLU A 307 -10.53 30.44 2.50
CA GLU A 307 -9.17 30.97 2.56
C GLU A 307 -8.35 30.35 3.69
N ARG A 308 -8.95 30.14 4.87
CA ARG A 308 -8.29 29.44 5.99
C ARG A 308 -8.02 27.97 5.65
N ASP A 309 -9.00 27.30 5.06
CA ASP A 309 -8.85 25.89 4.66
C ASP A 309 -7.70 25.73 3.64
N VAL A 310 -7.58 26.66 2.68
CA VAL A 310 -6.47 26.72 1.73
C VAL A 310 -5.12 26.96 2.42
N GLN A 311 -5.05 27.87 3.38
CA GLN A 311 -3.82 28.13 4.13
C GLN A 311 -3.36 26.89 4.91
N GLU A 312 -4.27 26.19 5.58
CA GLU A 312 -3.95 24.95 6.30
C GLU A 312 -3.54 23.83 5.33
N ALA A 313 -4.24 23.66 4.20
CA ALA A 313 -3.86 22.67 3.20
C ALA A 313 -2.45 22.93 2.62
N ARG A 314 -2.07 24.20 2.38
CA ARG A 314 -0.71 24.55 1.96
C ARG A 314 0.34 24.20 3.02
N LYS A 315 0.04 24.40 4.31
CA LYS A 315 0.95 24.00 5.40
C LYS A 315 1.14 22.49 5.42
N ALA A 316 0.05 21.73 5.33
CA ALA A 316 0.08 20.27 5.30
C ALA A 316 0.91 19.75 4.11
N PHE A 317 0.69 20.30 2.91
CA PHE A 317 1.44 19.94 1.70
C PHE A 317 2.93 20.26 1.83
N LYS A 318 3.28 21.47 2.28
CA LYS A 318 4.68 21.89 2.43
C LYS A 318 5.43 21.00 3.43
N MET A 319 4.75 20.55 4.49
CA MET A 319 5.32 19.60 5.45
C MET A 319 5.68 18.27 4.77
N ILE A 320 4.79 17.73 3.94
CA ILE A 320 5.05 16.50 3.17
C ILE A 320 6.23 16.69 2.22
N GLU A 321 6.26 17.76 1.43
CA GLU A 321 7.34 18.03 0.49
C GLU A 321 8.70 18.14 1.21
N THR A 322 8.71 18.80 2.38
CA THR A 322 9.91 18.95 3.20
C THR A 322 10.41 17.60 3.72
N GLU A 323 9.49 16.76 4.23
CA GLU A 323 9.84 15.44 4.74
C GLU A 323 10.29 14.50 3.59
N GLN A 324 9.66 14.56 2.41
CA GLN A 324 10.08 13.80 1.23
C GLN A 324 11.50 14.18 0.80
N ARG A 325 11.78 15.49 0.71
CA ARG A 325 13.12 15.98 0.39
C ARG A 325 14.15 15.57 1.43
N LEU A 326 13.81 15.63 2.71
CA LEU A 326 14.69 15.14 3.78
C LEU A 326 14.95 13.64 3.64
N MET A 327 13.94 12.87 3.25
CA MET A 327 14.06 11.43 3.03
C MET A 327 15.02 11.11 1.87
N GLU A 328 14.95 11.84 0.77
CA GLU A 328 15.89 11.72 -0.36
C GLU A 328 17.33 12.03 0.08
N ILE A 329 17.55 13.14 0.77
CA ILE A 329 18.87 13.53 1.31
C ILE A 329 19.43 12.44 2.23
N LEU A 330 18.60 11.91 3.11
CA LEU A 330 19.02 10.83 4.03
C LEU A 330 19.37 9.56 3.27
N ARG A 331 18.65 9.21 2.20
CA ARG A 331 18.94 8.05 1.36
C ARG A 331 20.29 8.19 0.65
N GLU A 332 20.55 9.35 0.03
CA GLU A 332 21.85 9.64 -0.60
C GLU A 332 23.01 9.60 0.40
N ALA A 333 22.79 10.12 1.61
CA ALA A 333 23.79 10.08 2.67
C ALA A 333 24.09 8.65 3.12
N ILE A 334 23.06 7.80 3.32
CA ILE A 334 23.23 6.38 3.66
C ILE A 334 24.04 5.64 2.60
N GLU A 335 23.74 5.86 1.31
CA GLU A 335 24.47 5.20 0.23
C GLU A 335 25.94 5.62 0.21
N LYS A 336 26.22 6.91 0.43
CA LYS A 336 27.58 7.40 0.54
C LYS A 336 28.35 6.77 1.70
N GLU A 337 27.72 6.54 2.84
CA GLU A 337 28.36 5.83 3.97
C GLU A 337 28.66 4.37 3.62
N LYS A 338 27.80 3.69 2.87
CA LYS A 338 28.05 2.32 2.37
C LYS A 338 29.23 2.28 1.41
N ASP A 339 29.33 3.23 0.49
CA ASP A 339 30.45 3.35 -0.44
C ASP A 339 31.77 3.59 0.29
N SER A 340 31.78 4.49 1.30
CA SER A 340 32.94 4.73 2.16
C SER A 340 33.37 3.47 2.92
N GLN A 341 32.41 2.73 3.49
CA GLN A 341 32.69 1.45 4.15
C GLN A 341 33.33 0.44 3.19
N ALA A 342 32.79 0.29 1.98
CA ALA A 342 33.35 -0.59 0.97
C ALA A 342 34.78 -0.19 0.57
N HIS A 343 35.04 1.13 0.45
CA HIS A 343 36.37 1.66 0.17
C HIS A 343 37.38 1.35 1.28
N PHE A 344 37.01 1.60 2.55
CA PHE A 344 37.85 1.29 3.69
C PHE A 344 38.06 -0.21 3.90
N GLN A 345 37.04 -1.04 3.61
CA GLN A 345 37.16 -2.49 3.63
C GLN A 345 38.17 -2.99 2.59
N GLN A 346 38.15 -2.44 1.38
CA GLN A 346 39.16 -2.73 0.35
C GLN A 346 40.56 -2.28 0.79
N GLY A 347 40.68 -1.06 1.34
CA GLY A 347 41.93 -0.53 1.89
C GLY A 347 42.52 -1.43 2.97
N ALA A 348 41.69 -1.89 3.91
CA ALA A 348 42.09 -2.84 4.96
C ALA A 348 42.51 -4.20 4.41
N ALA A 349 41.90 -4.67 3.32
CA ALA A 349 42.22 -5.96 2.70
C ALA A 349 43.58 -5.96 1.99
N VAL A 350 44.00 -4.81 1.44
CA VAL A 350 45.28 -4.67 0.71
C VAL A 350 46.43 -4.14 1.59
N ALA A 351 46.13 -3.61 2.77
CA ALA A 351 47.14 -3.07 3.68
C ALA A 351 48.05 -4.16 4.26
N THR A 352 49.34 -4.06 4.00
CA THR A 352 50.38 -4.97 4.51
C THR A 352 50.94 -4.53 5.86
N ASN A 353 50.86 -3.23 6.19
CA ASN A 353 51.23 -2.70 7.50
C ASN A 353 50.05 -2.86 8.49
N PRO A 354 50.25 -3.53 9.65
CA PRO A 354 49.21 -3.73 10.66
C PRO A 354 48.57 -2.43 11.19
N GLU A 355 49.35 -1.37 11.39
CA GLU A 355 48.86 -0.09 11.92
C GLU A 355 47.94 0.62 10.91
N ILE A 356 48.31 0.57 9.62
CA ILE A 356 47.49 1.13 8.53
C ILE A 356 46.20 0.32 8.36
N ARG A 357 46.28 -1.01 8.49
CA ARG A 357 45.10 -1.88 8.44
C ARG A 357 44.14 -1.57 9.60
N GLU A 358 44.66 -1.41 10.81
CA GLU A 358 43.86 -1.06 11.99
C GLU A 358 43.20 0.31 11.84
N MET A 359 43.90 1.30 11.30
CA MET A 359 43.32 2.61 10.95
C MET A 359 42.13 2.49 9.98
N PHE A 360 42.25 1.71 8.90
CA PHE A 360 41.13 1.49 7.97
C PHE A 360 39.93 0.80 8.63
N LEU A 361 40.18 -0.17 9.52
CA LEU A 361 39.11 -0.84 10.27
C LEU A 361 38.40 0.11 11.24
N GLN A 362 39.14 1.04 11.86
CA GLN A 362 38.57 2.06 12.72
C GLN A 362 37.70 3.04 11.92
N LEU A 363 38.18 3.55 10.79
CA LEU A 363 37.40 4.43 9.90
C LEU A 363 36.13 3.72 9.39
N MET A 364 36.23 2.45 9.01
CA MET A 364 35.07 1.65 8.61
C MET A 364 34.05 1.51 9.76
N ALA A 365 34.50 1.36 11.00
CA ALA A 365 33.62 1.28 12.17
C ALA A 365 32.92 2.63 12.45
N GLU A 366 33.63 3.75 12.25
CA GLU A 366 33.07 5.10 12.36
C GLU A 366 31.97 5.34 11.32
N GLU A 367 32.21 5.03 10.04
CA GLU A 367 31.18 5.19 9.00
C GLU A 367 29.98 4.26 9.22
N LYS A 368 30.21 3.05 9.73
CA LYS A 368 29.11 2.14 10.11
C LYS A 368 28.25 2.74 11.22
N GLN A 369 28.85 3.46 12.17
CA GLN A 369 28.11 4.17 13.21
C GLN A 369 27.32 5.35 12.63
N HIS A 370 27.90 6.12 11.71
CA HIS A 370 27.20 7.20 11.01
C HIS A 370 26.01 6.68 10.20
N GLU A 371 26.19 5.60 9.43
CA GLU A 371 25.13 4.94 8.68
C GLU A 371 23.95 4.57 9.59
N GLN A 372 24.22 4.00 10.78
CA GLN A 372 23.16 3.64 11.74
C GLN A 372 22.37 4.86 12.23
N ILE A 373 23.01 6.00 12.46
CA ILE A 373 22.35 7.23 12.87
C ILE A 373 21.46 7.75 11.74
N LEU A 374 21.99 7.80 10.52
CA LEU A 374 21.25 8.23 9.33
C LEU A 374 20.05 7.33 9.05
N ARG A 375 20.21 6.01 9.15
CA ARG A 375 19.13 5.03 9.01
C ARG A 375 18.03 5.24 10.06
N LYS A 376 18.37 5.45 11.33
CA LYS A 376 17.37 5.75 12.36
C LYS A 376 16.57 7.00 12.02
N ARG A 377 17.23 8.05 11.52
CA ARG A 377 16.56 9.29 11.12
C ARG A 377 15.69 9.10 9.88
N TYR A 378 16.19 8.35 8.89
CA TYR A 378 15.43 7.99 7.70
C TYR A 378 14.15 7.25 8.06
N ILE A 379 14.24 6.26 8.96
CA ILE A 379 13.10 5.50 9.51
C ILE A 379 12.08 6.43 10.19
N GLU A 380 12.52 7.42 10.96
CA GLU A 380 11.65 8.38 11.64
C GLU A 380 10.91 9.31 10.66
N VAL A 381 11.61 9.82 9.65
CA VAL A 381 11.03 10.64 8.57
C VAL A 381 10.03 9.82 7.76
N LYS A 382 10.41 8.59 7.41
CA LYS A 382 9.57 7.63 6.70
C LYS A 382 8.28 7.34 7.47
N LYS A 383 8.35 7.13 8.79
CA LYS A 383 7.19 7.02 9.69
C LYS A 383 6.30 8.27 9.68
N ARG A 384 6.88 9.48 9.74
CA ARG A 384 6.13 10.74 9.71
C ARG A 384 5.38 10.97 8.40
N LEU A 385 5.97 10.55 7.28
CA LEU A 385 5.30 10.53 5.97
C LEU A 385 4.28 9.41 5.82
N GLY A 386 4.15 8.55 6.83
CA GLY A 386 3.39 7.32 6.74
C GLY A 386 3.99 6.32 5.75
N LEU A 387 5.16 6.54 5.17
CA LEU A 387 5.76 5.65 4.17
C LEU A 387 6.33 4.37 4.82
N LYS A 388 6.26 3.25 4.11
CA LYS A 388 6.73 1.90 4.52
C LYS A 388 8.17 1.89 5.05
N LEU A 389 8.50 1.17 6.12
CA LEU A 389 9.89 0.76 6.43
C LEU A 389 10.27 -0.44 5.55
N MET A 390 11.25 -0.32 4.67
CA MET A 390 11.77 -1.47 3.93
C MET A 390 12.92 -2.03 4.77
N GLU A 391 12.73 -3.21 5.37
CA GLU A 391 13.81 -3.94 6.06
C GLU A 391 14.70 -4.74 5.08
N SER A 392 14.73 -4.38 3.79
CA SER A 392 15.45 -5.13 2.75
C SER A 392 16.64 -4.37 2.13
N GLU A 393 17.21 -3.37 2.82
CA GLU A 393 18.51 -2.77 2.45
C GLU A 393 19.66 -3.29 3.35
N ASP A 394 19.46 -4.48 3.95
CA ASP A 394 20.36 -5.18 4.88
C ASP A 394 21.10 -6.37 4.25
N SER A 395 21.37 -6.31 2.94
CA SER A 395 22.40 -7.17 2.31
C SER A 395 23.59 -6.36 1.87
#